data_AF-A0A832BRG6-F1
#
_entry.id   AF-A0A832BRG6-F1
#
_cell.length_a   1.000
_cell.length_b   1.000
_cell.length_c   1.000
_cell.angle_alpha   90.00
_cell.angle_beta   90.00
_cell.angle_gamma   90.00
#
_symmetry.space_group_name_H-M   'P 1'
#
loop_
_entity.id
_entity.type
_entity.pdbx_description
1 polymer ?
#
loop_
_entity_poly.entity_id
_entity_poly.type
_entity_poly.pdbx_seq_one_letter_code
_entity_poly.pdbx_strand_id
1 'polypeptide(L)'
;MPETTALLLEQIISAPLIAIVHAQKESAVSTLQFLISQMEEREEAGKKKKIPLMLDFSYTQILQDPESGKIEAVPMKMSIPIVTLVPIPYISIDEAELEFKAKIVTSKVREDKGLKSVSLYAIYGAKEDFDLSGELRVKIKAKRTDIPEGLARMVTALSNSIPVVRDEGK
;
A
#
# COMPACT_ATOMS: atom_id res chain seq x y z
N MET A 1 -32.31 -18.17 -18.02
CA MET A 1 -32.31 -17.47 -16.71
C MET A 1 -31.00 -17.61 -15.88
N PRO A 2 -29.80 -17.99 -16.40
CA PRO A 2 -28.57 -18.01 -15.59
C PRO A 2 -27.83 -16.66 -15.50
N GLU A 3 -28.07 -15.71 -16.42
CA GLU A 3 -27.26 -14.48 -16.53
C GLU A 3 -27.38 -13.54 -15.31
N THR A 4 -28.56 -13.41 -14.72
CA THR A 4 -28.80 -12.47 -13.61
C THR A 4 -28.15 -12.94 -12.31
N THR A 5 -28.06 -14.26 -12.10
CA THR A 5 -27.37 -14.85 -10.95
C THR A 5 -25.86 -14.74 -11.07
N ALA A 6 -25.32 -14.87 -12.29
CA ALA A 6 -23.90 -14.68 -12.56
C ALA A 6 -23.45 -13.24 -12.24
N LEU A 7 -24.26 -12.25 -12.62
CA LEU A 7 -23.96 -10.83 -12.39
C LEU A 7 -23.91 -10.46 -10.88
N LEU A 8 -24.79 -11.03 -10.06
CA LEU A 8 -24.81 -10.77 -8.61
C LEU A 8 -23.63 -11.42 -7.89
N LEU A 9 -23.23 -12.63 -8.30
CA LEU A 9 -22.06 -13.31 -7.74
C LEU A 9 -20.76 -12.56 -8.09
N GLU A 10 -20.67 -12.05 -9.32
CA GLU A 10 -19.56 -11.21 -9.77
C GLU A 10 -19.41 -9.96 -8.89
N GLN A 11 -20.51 -9.27 -8.57
CA GLN A 11 -20.49 -8.09 -7.70
C GLN A 11 -20.05 -8.40 -6.27
N ILE A 12 -20.51 -9.51 -5.70
CA ILE A 12 -20.13 -9.95 -4.34
C ILE A 12 -18.62 -10.22 -4.24
N ILE A 13 -18.02 -10.75 -5.31
CA ILE A 13 -16.58 -11.06 -5.36
C ILE A 13 -15.73 -9.85 -5.72
N SER A 14 -16.16 -9.08 -6.72
CA SER A 14 -15.37 -7.97 -7.27
C SER A 14 -15.28 -6.78 -6.31
N ALA A 15 -16.36 -6.47 -5.58
CA ALA A 15 -16.39 -5.33 -4.67
C ALA A 15 -15.25 -5.35 -3.61
N PRO A 16 -15.04 -6.44 -2.84
CA PRO A 16 -13.95 -6.47 -1.88
C PRO A 16 -12.57 -6.55 -2.52
N LEU A 17 -12.41 -7.18 -3.69
CA LEU A 17 -11.14 -7.18 -4.43
C LEU A 17 -10.78 -5.77 -4.91
N ILE A 18 -11.74 -5.01 -5.43
CA ILE A 18 -11.55 -3.61 -5.84
C ILE A 18 -11.22 -2.74 -4.63
N ALA A 19 -11.89 -2.96 -3.50
CA ALA A 19 -11.61 -2.24 -2.25
C ALA A 19 -10.16 -2.47 -1.77
N ILE A 20 -9.65 -3.69 -1.86
CA ILE A 20 -8.25 -4.02 -1.54
C ILE A 20 -7.27 -3.24 -2.44
N VAL A 21 -7.53 -3.22 -3.76
CA VAL A 21 -6.70 -2.47 -4.71
C VAL A 21 -6.73 -0.96 -4.41
N HIS A 22 -7.91 -0.42 -4.11
CA HIS A 22 -8.07 0.99 -3.74
C HIS A 22 -7.32 1.32 -2.45
N ALA A 23 -7.41 0.47 -1.42
CA ALA A 23 -6.70 0.65 -0.16
C ALA A 23 -5.17 0.64 -0.36
N GLN A 24 -4.64 -0.26 -1.21
CA GLN A 24 -3.21 -0.27 -1.54
C GLN A 24 -2.79 1.02 -2.26
N LYS A 25 -3.58 1.47 -3.24
CA LYS A 25 -3.32 2.72 -3.95
C LYS A 25 -3.29 3.91 -2.99
N GLU A 26 -4.30 4.01 -2.12
CA GLU A 26 -4.42 5.10 -1.16
C GLU A 26 -3.28 5.09 -0.14
N SER A 27 -2.90 3.91 0.37
CA SER A 27 -1.74 3.80 1.27
C SER A 27 -0.45 4.26 0.58
N ALA A 28 -0.20 3.84 -0.67
CA ALA A 28 1.00 4.26 -1.40
C ALA A 28 1.03 5.77 -1.64
N VAL A 29 -0.11 6.36 -2.01
CA VAL A 29 -0.24 7.81 -2.20
C VAL A 29 0.00 8.56 -0.88
N SER A 30 -0.58 8.08 0.22
CA SER A 30 -0.39 8.66 1.55
C SER A 30 1.07 8.61 2.01
N THR A 31 1.76 7.47 1.80
CA THR A 31 3.19 7.33 2.06
C THR A 31 4.01 8.35 1.27
N LEU A 32 3.74 8.50 -0.03
CA LEU A 32 4.44 9.47 -0.87
C LEU A 32 4.18 10.92 -0.44
N GLN A 33 2.93 11.26 -0.13
CA GLN A 33 2.58 12.58 0.37
C GLN A 33 3.28 12.89 1.69
N PHE A 34 3.34 11.93 2.61
CA PHE A 34 4.11 12.07 3.84
C PHE A 34 5.58 12.35 3.54
N LEU A 35 6.23 11.55 2.69
CA LEU A 35 7.63 11.76 2.33
C LEU A 35 7.87 13.14 1.71
N ILE A 36 7.02 13.58 0.79
CA ILE A 36 7.11 14.90 0.15
C ILE A 36 6.89 16.02 1.17
N SER A 37 6.00 15.83 2.16
CA SER A 37 5.77 16.81 3.23
C SER A 37 6.98 17.01 4.14
N GLN A 38 7.85 16.02 4.23
CA GLN A 38 9.12 16.08 4.97
C GLN A 38 10.28 16.59 4.10
N MET A 39 10.01 17.24 2.97
CA MET A 39 11.02 17.85 2.12
C MET A 39 10.86 19.38 2.11
N GLU A 40 11.99 20.07 2.12
CA GLU A 40 12.08 21.52 1.98
C GLU A 40 12.53 21.89 0.56
N GLU A 41 12.05 23.01 0.05
CA GLU A 41 12.58 23.59 -1.19
C GLU A 41 13.77 24.50 -0.88
N ARG A 42 14.93 24.17 -1.43
CA ARG A 42 16.13 25.03 -1.39
C ARG A 42 16.49 25.46 -2.80
N GLU A 43 16.73 26.76 -2.97
CA GLU A 43 17.32 27.28 -4.20
C GLU A 43 18.84 27.15 -4.13
N GLU A 44 19.40 26.41 -5.08
CA GLU A 44 20.83 26.23 -5.22
C GLU A 44 21.19 26.41 -6.70
N ALA A 45 22.04 27.40 -7.01
CA ALA A 45 22.45 27.75 -8.37
C ALA A 45 21.28 28.01 -9.35
N GLY A 46 20.22 28.70 -8.90
CA GLY A 46 19.06 29.05 -9.74
C GLY A 46 18.11 27.89 -10.07
N LYS A 47 18.31 26.71 -9.47
CA LYS A 47 17.40 25.56 -9.58
C LYS A 47 16.79 25.26 -8.22
N LYS A 48 15.46 25.11 -8.19
CA LYS A 48 14.74 24.63 -7.00
C LYS A 48 14.97 23.13 -6.84
N LYS A 49 15.57 22.71 -5.73
CA LYS A 49 15.73 21.31 -5.35
C LYS A 49 14.90 21.03 -4.09
N LYS A 50 14.25 19.86 -4.05
CA LYS A 50 13.64 19.34 -2.82
C LYS A 50 14.71 18.56 -2.04
N ILE A 51 15.00 19.00 -0.83
CA ILE A 51 15.93 18.33 0.09
C ILE A 51 15.15 17.80 1.30
N PRO A 52 15.57 16.68 1.93
CA PRO A 52 14.94 16.21 3.16
C PRO A 52 15.03 17.26 4.27
N LEU A 53 13.96 17.38 5.06
CA LEU A 53 13.95 18.17 6.29
C LEU A 53 14.97 17.59 7.28
N MET A 54 15.85 18.45 7.79
CA MET A 54 16.96 18.07 8.67
C MET A 54 16.67 18.50 10.11
N LEU A 55 17.03 17.64 11.08
CA LEU A 55 17.00 17.92 12.51
C LEU A 55 18.44 18.11 13.00
N ASP A 56 18.74 19.32 13.48
CA ASP A 56 20.06 19.69 13.97
C ASP A 56 20.12 19.60 15.49
N PHE A 57 20.92 18.64 16.00
CA PHE A 57 21.25 18.53 17.41
C PHE A 57 22.59 19.19 17.68
N SER A 58 22.64 20.12 18.63
CA SER A 58 23.89 20.67 19.15
C SER A 58 24.10 20.11 20.56
N TYR A 59 25.23 19.45 20.79
CA TYR A 59 25.59 18.89 22.09
C TYR A 59 27.08 19.09 22.34
N THR A 60 27.50 19.03 23.60
CA THR A 60 28.92 19.18 23.97
C THR A 60 29.48 17.81 24.29
N GLN A 61 30.53 17.41 23.58
CA GLN A 61 31.26 16.18 23.88
C GLN A 61 32.47 16.52 24.73
N ILE A 62 32.67 15.75 25.80
CA ILE A 62 33.89 15.83 26.60
C ILE A 62 34.89 14.87 25.96
N LEU A 63 35.95 15.42 25.37
CA LEU A 63 37.04 14.67 24.78
C LEU A 63 38.25 14.78 25.70
N GLN A 64 38.92 13.66 25.94
CA GLN A 64 40.21 13.65 26.61
C GLN A 64 41.28 13.54 25.54
N ASP A 65 42.15 14.54 25.48
CA ASP A 65 43.27 14.54 24.55
C ASP A 65 44.25 13.41 24.93
N PRO A 66 44.46 12.42 24.04
CA PRO A 66 45.27 11.24 24.35
C PRO A 66 46.74 11.56 24.62
N GLU A 67 47.25 12.73 24.19
CA GLU A 67 48.63 13.15 24.46
C GLU A 67 48.78 14.05 25.69
N SER A 68 47.84 14.97 25.94
CA SER A 68 47.96 15.95 27.02
C SER A 68 47.16 15.62 28.29
N GLY A 69 46.27 14.62 28.24
CA GLY A 69 45.39 14.21 29.33
C GLY A 69 44.33 15.27 29.72
N LYS A 70 44.30 16.41 29.01
CA LYS A 70 43.34 17.50 29.24
C LYS A 70 41.95 17.08 28.82
N ILE A 71 40.99 17.42 29.67
CA ILE A 71 39.56 17.24 29.44
C ILE A 71 39.05 18.52 28.78
N GLU A 72 38.65 18.42 27.51
CA GLU A 72 38.14 19.55 26.74
C GLU A 72 36.67 19.33 26.37
N ALA A 73 35.87 20.37 26.55
CA ALA A 73 34.45 20.36 26.19
C ALA A 73 34.30 20.92 24.76
N VAL A 74 34.12 20.02 23.79
CA VAL A 74 34.05 20.36 22.37
C VAL A 74 32.58 20.44 21.93
N PRO A 75 32.11 21.59 21.42
CA PRO A 75 30.77 21.69 20.87
C PRO A 75 30.67 20.89 19.56
N MET A 76 29.75 19.95 19.50
CA MET A 76 29.45 19.12 18.35
C MET A 76 28.07 19.46 17.78
N LYS A 77 27.94 19.33 16.46
CA LYS A 77 26.65 19.41 15.76
C LYS A 77 26.42 18.12 14.98
N MET A 78 25.20 17.59 15.08
CA MET A 78 24.77 16.40 14.36
C MET A 78 23.48 16.75 13.61
N SER A 79 23.47 16.50 12.30
CA SER A 79 22.32 16.77 11.43
C SER A 79 21.78 15.46 10.90
N ILE A 80 20.50 15.17 11.15
CA ILE A 80 19.85 13.90 10.77
C ILE A 80 18.56 14.20 10.01
N PRO A 81 18.29 13.57 8.85
CA PRO A 81 17.02 13.75 8.15
C PRO A 81 15.83 13.21 8.97
N ILE A 82 14.75 13.98 9.08
CA ILE A 82 13.57 13.62 9.89
C ILE A 82 12.93 12.31 9.41
N VAL A 83 12.96 12.05 8.10
CA VAL A 83 12.44 10.80 7.51
C VAL A 83 13.09 9.53 8.06
N THR A 84 14.29 9.63 8.66
CA THR A 84 14.97 8.48 9.29
C THR A 84 14.51 8.22 10.73
N LEU A 85 13.86 9.21 11.36
CA LEU A 85 13.41 9.15 12.75
C LEU A 85 11.91 8.85 12.87
N VAL A 86 11.13 9.09 11.80
CA VAL A 86 9.68 8.88 11.80
C VAL A 86 9.36 7.55 11.10
N PRO A 87 8.65 6.61 11.77
CA PRO A 87 8.20 5.40 11.12
C PRO A 87 7.23 5.75 9.98
N ILE A 88 7.55 5.29 8.77
CA ILE A 88 6.72 5.52 7.59
C ILE A 88 5.52 4.56 7.64
N PRO A 89 4.27 5.06 7.65
CA PRO A 89 3.10 4.20 7.56
C PRO A 89 3.03 3.61 6.14
N TYR A 90 3.45 2.36 5.98
CA TYR A 90 3.35 1.63 4.72
C TYR A 90 2.50 0.38 4.93
N ILE A 91 1.30 0.38 4.35
CA ILE A 91 0.41 -0.79 4.35
C ILE A 91 0.57 -1.47 2.99
N SER A 92 1.14 -2.67 3.00
CA SER A 92 1.21 -3.55 1.84
C SER A 92 0.32 -4.76 2.10
N ILE A 93 -0.57 -5.07 1.16
CA ILE A 93 -1.39 -6.28 1.22
C ILE A 93 -0.68 -7.36 0.39
N ASP A 94 -0.10 -8.35 1.06
CA ASP A 94 0.62 -9.45 0.40
C ASP A 94 -0.33 -10.60 0.00
N GLU A 95 -1.17 -11.01 0.94
CA GLU A 95 -2.23 -12.00 0.72
C GLU A 95 -3.57 -11.46 1.23
N ALA A 96 -4.62 -11.68 0.45
CA ALA A 96 -6.00 -11.49 0.86
C ALA A 96 -6.79 -12.80 0.69
N GLU A 97 -7.39 -13.25 1.79
CA GLU A 97 -8.23 -14.44 1.83
C GLU A 97 -9.69 -14.03 2.03
N LEU A 98 -10.53 -14.32 1.05
CA LEU A 98 -11.97 -14.06 1.13
C LEU A 98 -12.70 -15.41 1.16
N GLU A 99 -13.40 -15.66 2.26
CA GLU A 99 -14.29 -16.80 2.41
C GLU A 99 -15.72 -16.32 2.58
N PHE A 100 -16.62 -16.75 1.69
CA PHE A 100 -18.04 -16.46 1.82
C PHE A 100 -18.88 -17.71 1.60
N LYS A 101 -19.95 -17.79 2.39
CA LYS A 101 -20.99 -18.80 2.30
C LYS A 101 -22.21 -18.15 1.67
N ALA A 102 -22.58 -18.57 0.47
CA ALA A 102 -23.79 -18.10 -0.19
C ALA A 102 -24.88 -19.18 -0.11
N LYS A 103 -26.06 -18.81 0.37
CA LYS A 103 -27.26 -19.64 0.30
C LYS A 103 -28.08 -19.18 -0.90
N ILE A 104 -28.29 -20.07 -1.86
CA ILE A 104 -29.19 -19.78 -2.99
C ILE A 104 -30.61 -19.95 -2.47
N VAL A 105 -31.38 -18.86 -2.43
CA VAL A 105 -32.82 -18.91 -2.13
C VAL A 105 -33.57 -18.66 -3.44
N THR A 106 -34.28 -19.69 -3.92
CA THR A 106 -35.17 -19.54 -5.08
C THR A 106 -36.56 -19.16 -4.60
N SER A 107 -36.99 -17.92 -4.85
CA SER A 107 -38.39 -17.54 -4.71
C SER A 107 -39.12 -17.88 -6.02
N LYS A 108 -40.19 -18.66 -5.94
CA LYS A 108 -41.07 -18.88 -7.09
C LYS A 108 -41.78 -17.56 -7.42
N VAL A 109 -41.36 -16.92 -8.50
CA VAL A 109 -41.99 -15.72 -9.04
C VAL A 109 -43.41 -16.07 -9.50
N ARG A 110 -44.45 -15.42 -8.92
CA ARG A 110 -45.78 -15.40 -9.53
C ARG A 110 -45.68 -14.59 -10.82
N GLU A 111 -46.08 -15.20 -11.93
CA GLU A 111 -46.13 -14.55 -13.23
C GLU A 111 -47.20 -13.46 -13.23
N ASP A 112 -46.79 -12.21 -13.00
CA ASP A 112 -47.54 -11.09 -13.52
C ASP A 112 -46.57 -10.02 -14.04
N LYS A 113 -46.55 -9.92 -15.37
CA LYS A 113 -45.98 -8.88 -16.24
C LYS A 113 -44.73 -8.13 -15.75
N GLY A 114 -43.58 -8.55 -16.28
CA GLY A 114 -42.38 -7.72 -16.46
C GLY A 114 -41.44 -7.70 -15.25
N LEU A 115 -40.19 -8.11 -15.48
CA LEU A 115 -39.10 -8.29 -14.51
C LEU A 115 -39.27 -9.48 -13.55
N LYS A 116 -38.66 -10.61 -13.94
CA LYS A 116 -38.33 -11.72 -13.03
C LYS A 116 -37.08 -11.32 -12.22
N SER A 117 -37.25 -10.64 -11.10
CA SER A 117 -36.16 -10.39 -10.14
C SER A 117 -36.06 -11.57 -9.16
N VAL A 118 -34.93 -12.26 -9.17
CA VAL A 118 -34.54 -13.19 -8.11
C VAL A 118 -33.71 -12.37 -7.12
N SER A 119 -34.29 -11.99 -5.99
CA SER A 119 -33.58 -11.28 -4.92
C SER A 119 -32.75 -12.28 -4.10
N LEU A 120 -31.45 -12.34 -4.40
CA LEU A 120 -30.49 -13.03 -3.56
C LEU A 120 -30.12 -12.10 -2.39
N TYR A 121 -30.76 -12.30 -1.23
CA TYR A 121 -30.35 -11.62 -0.01
C TYR A 121 -29.07 -12.29 0.52
N ALA A 122 -27.96 -11.56 0.54
CA ALA A 122 -26.83 -11.90 1.40
C ALA A 122 -27.28 -11.66 2.86
N ILE A 123 -27.92 -12.65 3.47
CA ILE A 123 -28.43 -12.53 4.85
C ILE A 123 -27.25 -12.60 5.82
N TYR A 124 -26.76 -11.45 6.30
CA TYR A 124 -26.10 -11.38 7.60
C TYR A 124 -27.20 -11.27 8.66
N GLY A 125 -27.69 -12.42 9.11
CA GLY A 125 -28.62 -12.58 10.24
C GLY A 125 -30.04 -12.00 10.10
N ALA A 126 -31.01 -12.82 9.68
CA ALA A 126 -32.37 -12.92 10.23
C ALA A 126 -33.16 -14.02 9.49
N LYS A 127 -33.90 -14.81 10.25
CA LYS A 127 -34.68 -16.00 9.82
C LYS A 127 -35.85 -15.64 8.88
N GLU A 128 -36.11 -16.49 7.88
CA GLU A 128 -37.43 -17.08 7.57
C GLU A 128 -37.31 -18.19 6.50
N ASP A 129 -38.16 -19.22 6.62
CA ASP A 129 -38.08 -20.54 5.96
C ASP A 129 -38.34 -20.52 4.44
N PHE A 130 -37.34 -20.93 3.64
CA PHE A 130 -37.49 -21.38 2.26
C PHE A 130 -36.46 -22.46 1.95
N ASP A 131 -36.94 -23.65 1.57
CA ASP A 131 -36.10 -24.84 1.38
C ASP A 131 -36.02 -25.28 -0.09
N LEU A 132 -34.98 -24.78 -0.75
CA LEU A 132 -34.22 -25.49 -1.77
C LEU A 132 -32.79 -24.97 -1.68
N SER A 133 -32.09 -25.33 -0.60
CA SER A 133 -30.79 -24.76 -0.26
C SER A 133 -29.64 -25.51 -0.90
N GLY A 134 -28.94 -24.87 -1.83
CA GLY A 134 -27.54 -25.19 -2.12
C GLY A 134 -26.63 -24.27 -1.30
N GLU A 135 -25.70 -24.84 -0.54
CA GLU A 135 -24.60 -24.08 0.07
C GLU A 135 -23.45 -23.97 -0.92
N LEU A 136 -23.12 -22.75 -1.35
CA LEU A 136 -21.90 -22.48 -2.10
C LEU A 136 -20.85 -21.90 -1.16
N ARG A 137 -19.71 -22.59 -1.03
CA ARG A 137 -18.52 -22.09 -0.34
C ARG A 137 -17.50 -21.66 -1.38
N VAL A 138 -17.13 -20.39 -1.36
CA VAL A 138 -16.08 -19.86 -2.24
C VAL A 138 -14.95 -19.32 -1.38
N LYS A 139 -13.74 -19.74 -1.70
CA LYS A 139 -12.50 -19.31 -1.05
C LYS A 139 -11.58 -18.73 -2.10
N ILE A 140 -11.27 -17.44 -1.96
CA ILE A 140 -10.45 -16.69 -2.91
C ILE A 140 -9.15 -16.31 -2.19
N LYS A 141 -8.02 -16.67 -2.79
CA LYS A 141 -6.69 -16.22 -2.38
C LYS A 141 -6.13 -15.31 -3.46
N ALA A 142 -6.01 -14.02 -3.16
CA ALA A 142 -5.35 -13.06 -4.03
C ALA A 142 -3.94 -12.80 -3.47
N LYS A 143 -2.91 -12.98 -4.30
CA LYS A 143 -1.52 -12.73 -3.95
C LYS A 143 -0.88 -11.79 -4.96
N ARG A 144 -0.04 -10.87 -4.49
CA ARG A 144 0.81 -10.06 -5.35
C ARG A 144 1.81 -10.97 -6.06
N THR A 145 1.83 -10.95 -7.40
CA THR A 145 2.90 -11.59 -8.16
C THR A 145 4.14 -10.69 -8.19
N ASP A 146 5.32 -11.31 -8.22
CA ASP A 146 6.59 -10.60 -8.31
C ASP A 146 6.70 -9.74 -9.59
N ILE A 147 7.69 -8.85 -9.62
CA ILE A 147 7.96 -7.96 -10.76
C ILE A 147 8.00 -8.80 -12.05
N PRO A 148 7.18 -8.47 -13.06
CA PRO A 148 7.21 -9.14 -14.35
C PRO A 148 8.63 -9.12 -14.94
N GLU A 149 9.08 -10.24 -15.49
CA GLU A 149 10.46 -10.41 -15.97
C GLU A 149 10.91 -9.29 -16.96
N GLY A 150 9.99 -8.78 -17.78
CA GLY A 150 10.26 -7.66 -18.67
C GLY A 150 10.61 -6.35 -17.94
N LEU A 151 9.92 -6.04 -16.85
CA LEU A 151 10.23 -4.88 -16.01
C LEU A 151 11.54 -5.09 -15.24
N ALA A 152 11.80 -6.31 -14.77
CA ALA A 152 13.07 -6.64 -14.14
C ALA A 152 14.25 -6.39 -15.10
N ARG A 153 14.14 -6.85 -16.35
CA ARG A 153 15.14 -6.60 -17.40
C ARG A 153 15.33 -5.10 -17.69
N MET A 154 14.25 -4.32 -17.69
CA MET A 154 14.34 -2.86 -17.86
C MET A 154 15.04 -2.19 -16.68
N VAL A 155 14.71 -2.56 -15.44
CA VAL A 155 15.39 -2.04 -14.24
C VAL A 155 16.88 -2.40 -14.28
N THR A 156 17.23 -3.65 -14.63
CA THR A 156 18.63 -4.06 -14.79
C THR A 156 19.35 -3.26 -15.88
N ALA A 157 18.70 -3.05 -17.04
CA ALA A 157 19.27 -2.25 -18.12
C ALA A 157 19.48 -0.78 -17.70
N LEU A 158 18.53 -0.21 -16.97
CA LEU A 158 18.62 1.15 -16.44
C LEU A 158 19.71 1.26 -15.37
N SER A 159 19.78 0.32 -14.42
CA SER A 159 20.84 0.28 -13.40
C SER A 159 22.23 0.20 -14.01
N ASN A 160 22.41 -0.55 -15.09
CA ASN A 160 23.68 -0.64 -15.81
C ASN A 160 23.98 0.63 -16.64
N SER A 161 22.99 1.46 -16.92
CA SER A 161 23.14 2.71 -17.68
C SER A 161 23.41 3.94 -16.82
N ILE A 162 23.34 3.83 -15.49
CA ILE A 162 23.72 4.94 -14.59
C ILE A 162 25.26 5.03 -14.60
N PRO A 163 25.86 6.08 -15.18
CA PRO A 163 27.30 6.24 -15.14
C PRO A 163 27.74 6.40 -13.69
N VAL A 164 28.69 5.57 -13.25
CA VAL A 164 29.42 5.80 -12.01
C VAL A 164 30.24 7.06 -12.23
N VAL A 165 29.80 8.19 -11.67
CA VAL A 165 30.63 9.39 -11.58
C VAL A 165 31.77 9.05 -10.62
N ARG A 166 32.89 8.59 -11.18
CA ARG A 166 34.17 8.60 -10.49
C ARG A 166 34.61 10.06 -10.43
N ASP A 167 34.55 10.62 -9.23
CA ASP A 167 35.24 11.86 -8.91
C ASP A 167 36.74 11.55 -8.96
N GLU A 168 37.36 11.76 -10.12
CA GLU A 168 38.82 11.79 -10.23
C GLU A 168 39.29 13.12 -9.66
N GLY A 169 39.65 13.10 -8.39
CA GLY A 169 40.33 14.21 -7.74
C GLY A 169 41.58 14.62 -8.52
N LYS A 170 41.61 15.90 -8.92
CA LYS A 170 42.80 16.70 -9.16
C LYS A 170 42.59 18.11 -8.63
#